data_AF-A0A4Y4DSI1-F1
#
_entry.id   AF-A0A4Y4DSI1-F1
#
_cell.length_a   1.000
_cell.length_b   1.000
_cell.length_c   1.000
_cell.angle_alpha   90.00
_cell.angle_beta   90.00
_cell.angle_gamma   90.00
#
_symmetry.space_group_name_H-M   'P 1'
#
loop_
_entity.id
_entity.type
_entity.pdbx_description
1 polymer ?
#
loop_
_entity_poly.entity_id
_entity_poly.type
_entity_poly.pdbx_seq_one_letter_code
_entity_poly.pdbx_strand_id
1 'polypeptide(L)'
;MKDTYDAVGQLQLDNPRDWYSAEELNLLLEDPEPSEELWWNTTATREWEQLVSVPQIAQVLQLVTEEGHTFQIEGEEPIDKYAQGARLADGNFMLELAVIDGCAYNMRIAHGPNADQASSHPDEDVEAYGPQSLTLAQTYEVLAGWVSGKGLPPGYGGSIHIYG
;
A
#
# COMPACT_ATOMS: atom_id res chain seq x y z
N MET A 1 5.38 -15.60 43.35
CA MET A 1 6.01 -15.81 42.04
C MET A 1 4.89 -16.08 41.05
N LYS A 2 4.48 -15.04 40.33
CA LYS A 2 3.58 -15.09 39.17
C LYS A 2 4.18 -14.08 38.21
N ASP A 3 4.74 -14.60 37.13
CA ASP A 3 5.44 -13.84 36.11
C ASP A 3 4.47 -12.86 35.45
N THR A 4 4.79 -11.58 35.61
CA THR A 4 4.29 -10.48 34.79
C THR A 4 5.33 -10.24 33.71
N TYR A 5 5.17 -10.91 32.57
CA TYR A 5 5.82 -10.57 31.32
C TYR A 5 4.74 -10.39 30.25
N ASP A 6 4.90 -9.29 29.53
CA ASP A 6 4.37 -8.95 28.20
C ASP A 6 2.88 -8.59 28.09
N ALA A 7 2.62 -7.33 28.44
CA ALA A 7 1.48 -6.56 27.94
C ALA A 7 2.02 -5.41 27.07
N VAL A 8 2.48 -5.72 25.86
CA VAL A 8 2.75 -4.72 24.79
C VAL A 8 2.57 -5.41 23.44
N GLY A 9 1.79 -4.81 22.53
CA GLY A 9 1.87 -5.11 21.08
C GLY A 9 1.06 -6.28 20.51
N GLN A 10 -0.02 -6.74 21.16
CA GLN A 10 -0.96 -7.65 20.49
C GLN A 10 -2.32 -6.99 20.32
N LEU A 11 -2.64 -6.63 19.08
CA LEU A 11 -4.02 -6.43 18.64
C LEU A 11 -4.76 -7.77 18.85
N GLN A 12 -5.48 -7.88 19.97
CA GLN A 12 -6.48 -8.92 20.12
C GLN A 12 -7.66 -8.58 19.20
N LEU A 13 -7.60 -9.13 17.98
CA LEU A 13 -8.69 -9.09 17.03
C LEU A 13 -9.78 -10.07 17.50
N ASP A 14 -10.61 -9.62 18.45
CA ASP A 14 -11.76 -10.38 18.97
C ASP A 14 -12.86 -10.62 17.91
N ASN A 15 -12.70 -10.04 16.72
CA ASN A 15 -13.65 -10.18 15.62
C ASN A 15 -12.91 -10.17 14.27
N PRO A 16 -12.87 -11.28 13.52
CA PRO A 16 -12.43 -11.29 12.14
C PRO A 16 -13.49 -10.55 11.31
N ARG A 17 -13.33 -9.23 11.19
CA ARG A 17 -14.10 -8.43 10.23
C ARG A 17 -13.29 -8.34 8.94
N ASP A 18 -13.95 -8.59 7.81
CA ASP A 18 -13.39 -8.47 6.45
C ASP A 18 -13.12 -7.01 6.02
N TRP A 19 -13.12 -6.05 6.96
CA TRP A 19 -13.11 -4.63 6.66
C TRP A 19 -12.32 -3.91 7.75
N TYR A 20 -11.17 -3.34 7.37
CA TYR A 20 -10.41 -2.39 8.17
C TYR A 20 -10.34 -1.07 7.42
N SER A 21 -10.50 0.03 8.14
CA SER A 21 -10.37 1.40 7.66
C SER A 21 -8.90 1.81 7.46
N ALA A 22 -8.69 2.89 6.72
CA ALA A 22 -7.38 3.55 6.61
C ALA A 22 -6.76 3.88 8.00
N GLU A 23 -7.61 4.24 8.97
CA GLU A 23 -7.18 4.50 10.35
C GLU A 23 -6.67 3.22 11.03
N GLU A 24 -7.34 2.08 10.82
CA GLU A 24 -6.92 0.78 11.37
C GLU A 24 -5.64 0.25 10.72
N LEU A 25 -5.43 0.49 9.42
CA LEU A 25 -4.15 0.19 8.76
C LEU A 25 -3.01 1.04 9.37
N ASN A 26 -3.28 2.32 9.64
CA ASN A 26 -2.27 3.21 10.25
C ASN A 26 -1.89 2.78 11.68
N LEU A 27 -2.79 2.11 12.40
CA LEU A 27 -2.50 1.54 13.73
C LEU A 27 -1.59 0.29 13.65
N LEU A 28 -1.50 -0.37 12.49
CA LEU A 28 -0.53 -1.46 12.28
C LEU A 28 0.90 -0.94 12.06
N LEU A 29 1.08 0.36 11.81
CA LEU A 29 2.38 0.99 11.62
C LEU A 29 3.04 1.40 12.96
N GLU A 30 2.68 0.75 14.08
CA GLU A 30 3.17 1.06 15.44
C GLU A 30 4.67 0.72 15.63
N ASP A 31 5.53 1.61 15.15
CA ASP A 31 6.60 2.34 15.85
C ASP A 31 7.40 3.06 14.73
N PRO A 32 7.89 4.30 14.91
CA PRO A 32 8.83 4.88 13.96
C PRO A 32 10.19 4.19 14.11
N GLU A 33 10.26 2.94 13.64
CA GLU A 33 11.50 2.23 13.37
C GLU A 33 12.36 3.07 12.39
N PRO A 34 13.70 2.98 12.49
CA PRO A 34 14.62 3.76 11.67
C PRO A 34 14.29 3.56 10.19
N SER A 35 14.47 4.60 9.37
CA SER A 35 14.17 4.61 7.93
C SER A 35 14.32 3.24 7.29
N GLU A 36 13.20 2.52 7.14
CA GLU A 36 13.23 1.19 6.57
C GLU A 36 13.81 1.28 5.16
N GLU A 37 14.77 0.41 4.86
CA GLU A 37 15.33 0.34 3.53
C GLU A 37 14.28 -0.25 2.59
N LEU A 38 13.77 0.60 1.70
CA LEU A 38 12.83 0.19 0.67
C LEU A 38 13.56 -0.03 -0.64
N TRP A 39 13.08 -1.00 -1.41
CA TRP A 39 13.55 -1.33 -2.74
C TRP A 39 12.42 -1.15 -3.73
N TRP A 40 12.74 -0.85 -4.99
CA TRP A 40 11.74 -0.71 -6.03
C TRP A 40 12.14 -1.43 -7.32
N ASN A 41 11.14 -1.82 -8.08
CA ASN A 41 11.27 -2.47 -9.38
C ASN A 41 10.16 -1.98 -10.31
N THR A 42 10.41 -2.00 -11.62
CA THR A 42 9.36 -1.81 -12.63
C THR A 42 9.48 -2.84 -13.74
N THR A 43 8.41 -3.06 -14.50
CA THR A 43 8.46 -3.93 -15.71
C THR A 43 9.48 -3.46 -16.76
N ALA A 44 9.84 -2.18 -16.74
CA ALA A 44 10.80 -1.56 -17.64
C ALA A 44 12.26 -1.84 -17.24
N THR A 45 12.58 -1.78 -15.94
CA THR A 45 13.94 -1.97 -15.42
C THR A 45 14.22 -3.45 -15.14
N ARG A 46 13.26 -4.15 -14.52
CA ARG A 46 13.37 -5.55 -14.06
C ARG A 46 14.55 -5.82 -13.11
N GLU A 47 15.17 -4.77 -12.59
CA GLU A 47 16.21 -4.83 -11.57
C GLU A 47 15.70 -4.13 -10.31
N TRP A 48 16.06 -4.67 -9.14
CA TRP A 48 15.73 -4.06 -7.86
C TRP A 48 16.74 -2.97 -7.56
N GLU A 49 16.25 -1.77 -7.27
CA GLU A 49 17.05 -0.62 -6.88
C GLU A 49 16.59 -0.09 -5.51
N GLN A 50 17.53 0.41 -4.70
CA GLN A 50 17.16 1.02 -3.43
C GLN A 50 16.40 2.33 -3.67
N LEU A 51 15.32 2.54 -2.90
CA LEU A 51 14.60 3.80 -2.84
C LEU A 51 15.35 4.76 -1.90
N VAL A 52 16.24 5.57 -2.47
CA VAL A 52 17.12 6.47 -1.70
C VAL A 52 16.42 7.71 -1.17
N SER A 53 15.24 8.06 -1.69
CA SER A 53 14.48 9.23 -1.22
C SER A 53 13.01 9.24 -1.70
N VAL A 54 12.12 9.88 -0.94
CA VAL A 54 10.70 10.06 -1.32
C VAL A 54 10.52 10.72 -2.71
N PRO A 55 11.27 11.77 -3.11
CA PRO A 55 11.15 12.34 -4.45
C PRO A 55 11.47 11.37 -5.60
N GLN A 56 12.22 10.30 -5.35
CA GLN A 56 12.52 9.27 -6.35
C GLN A 56 11.26 8.51 -6.79
N ILE A 57 10.21 8.44 -5.96
CA ILE A 57 8.92 7.81 -6.31
C ILE A 57 8.35 8.39 -7.61
N ALA A 58 8.49 9.71 -7.82
CA ALA A 58 8.03 10.34 -9.06
C ALA A 58 8.78 9.80 -10.30
N GLN A 59 10.08 9.47 -10.15
CA GLN A 59 10.89 8.89 -11.21
C GLN A 59 10.45 7.45 -11.50
N VAL A 60 10.20 6.66 -10.44
CA VAL A 60 9.68 5.28 -10.57
C VAL A 60 8.36 5.29 -11.36
N LEU A 61 7.40 6.12 -10.97
CA LEU A 61 6.10 6.22 -11.65
C LEU A 61 6.22 6.69 -13.10
N GLN A 62 7.21 7.54 -13.42
CA GLN A 62 7.47 7.99 -14.79
C GLN A 62 8.03 6.88 -15.71
N LEU A 63 8.61 5.81 -15.15
CA LEU A 63 9.04 4.63 -15.91
C LEU A 63 7.88 3.71 -16.30
N VAL A 64 6.71 3.88 -15.67
CA VAL A 64 5.52 3.05 -15.87
C VAL A 64 4.62 3.70 -16.93
N THR A 65 5.05 3.62 -18.19
CA THR A 65 4.50 4.43 -19.29
C THR A 65 3.36 3.79 -20.08
N GLU A 66 3.31 2.46 -20.20
CA GLU A 66 2.34 1.75 -21.04
C GLU A 66 1.31 1.03 -20.18
N GLU A 67 0.09 0.84 -20.71
CA GLU A 67 -0.95 0.03 -20.07
C GLU A 67 -0.39 -1.34 -19.68
N GLY A 68 -0.66 -1.77 -18.45
CA GLY A 68 -0.17 -3.04 -17.90
C GLY A 68 1.29 -3.01 -17.43
N HIS A 69 2.05 -1.93 -17.64
CA HIS A 69 3.31 -1.75 -16.94
C HIS A 69 3.06 -1.64 -15.44
N THR A 70 3.92 -2.26 -14.64
CA THR A 70 3.79 -2.29 -13.19
C THR A 70 5.02 -1.71 -12.50
N PHE A 71 4.82 -1.31 -11.25
CA PHE A 71 5.87 -1.03 -10.29
C PHE A 71 5.60 -1.77 -8.99
N GLN A 72 6.66 -2.00 -8.24
CA GLN A 72 6.63 -2.54 -6.90
C GLN A 72 7.62 -1.77 -6.03
N ILE A 73 7.26 -1.53 -4.78
CA ILE A 73 8.11 -0.96 -3.72
C ILE A 73 7.94 -1.85 -2.50
N GLU A 74 9.01 -2.38 -1.91
CA GLU A 74 8.92 -3.30 -0.78
C GLU A 74 10.06 -3.12 0.23
N GLY A 75 9.83 -3.57 1.46
CA GLY A 75 10.86 -3.66 2.51
C GLY A 75 11.95 -4.69 2.19
N GLU A 76 13.05 -4.62 2.94
CA GLU A 76 14.10 -5.65 2.90
C GLU A 76 13.55 -7.01 3.38
N GLU A 77 14.07 -8.10 2.81
CA GLU A 77 13.66 -9.46 3.20
C GLU A 77 14.03 -9.78 4.67
N PRO A 78 13.11 -10.35 5.47
CA PRO A 78 11.75 -10.76 5.10
C PRO A 78 10.80 -9.57 4.89
N ILE A 79 10.10 -9.56 3.76
CA ILE A 79 9.17 -8.46 3.42
C ILE A 79 8.06 -8.38 4.48
N ASP A 80 7.95 -7.22 5.12
CA ASP A 80 6.94 -6.87 6.12
C ASP A 80 5.90 -5.88 5.58
N LYS A 81 6.19 -5.19 4.48
CA LYS A 81 5.27 -4.31 3.77
C LYS A 81 5.66 -4.12 2.31
N TYR A 82 4.66 -3.88 1.46
CA TYR A 82 4.89 -3.53 0.05
C TYR A 82 3.80 -2.61 -0.49
N ALA A 83 4.11 -1.95 -1.60
CA ALA A 83 3.20 -1.24 -2.45
C ALA A 83 3.40 -1.72 -3.89
N GLN A 84 2.31 -1.95 -4.62
CA GLN A 84 2.36 -2.34 -6.02
C GLN A 84 1.31 -1.57 -6.82
N GLY A 85 1.56 -1.38 -8.10
CA GLY A 85 0.58 -0.74 -8.95
C GLY A 85 0.81 -0.99 -10.42
N ALA A 86 -0.21 -0.68 -11.21
CA ALA A 86 -0.23 -0.90 -12.65
C ALA A 86 -0.79 0.32 -13.37
N ARG A 87 -0.25 0.61 -14.56
CA ARG A 87 -0.81 1.62 -15.45
C ARG A 87 -2.10 1.09 -16.10
N LEU A 88 -3.16 1.88 -16.00
CA LEU A 88 -4.48 1.58 -16.56
C LEU A 88 -4.61 2.12 -18.00
N ALA A 89 -5.58 1.57 -18.74
CA ALA A 89 -5.88 1.96 -20.12
C ALA A 89 -6.29 3.44 -20.28
N ASP A 90 -6.85 4.04 -19.22
CA ASP A 90 -7.23 5.44 -19.17
C ASP A 90 -6.06 6.40 -18.90
N GLY A 91 -4.86 5.85 -18.71
CA GLY A 91 -3.63 6.59 -18.43
C GLY A 91 -3.40 6.91 -16.95
N ASN A 92 -4.28 6.46 -16.04
CA ASN A 92 -4.11 6.53 -14.59
C ASN A 92 -3.45 5.24 -14.05
N PHE A 93 -3.47 5.07 -12.73
CA PHE A 93 -2.87 3.95 -12.01
C PHE A 93 -3.88 3.28 -11.10
N MET A 94 -3.78 1.95 -11.01
CA MET A 94 -4.23 1.20 -9.84
C MET A 94 -3.05 1.13 -8.86
N LEU A 95 -3.34 1.26 -7.56
CA LEU A 95 -2.38 1.16 -6.47
C LEU A 95 -2.92 0.24 -5.39
N GLU A 96 -2.09 -0.67 -4.91
CA GLU A 96 -2.32 -1.52 -3.75
C GLU A 96 -1.20 -1.32 -2.73
N LEU A 97 -1.56 -1.26 -1.45
CA LEU A 97 -0.64 -1.24 -0.32
C LEU A 97 -0.87 -2.47 0.53
N ALA A 98 0.19 -3.01 1.11
CA ALA A 98 0.10 -4.17 1.98
C ALA A 98 1.05 -4.11 3.16
N VAL A 99 0.61 -4.73 4.25
CA VAL A 99 1.41 -5.06 5.43
C VAL A 99 1.34 -6.58 5.64
N ILE A 100 2.44 -7.19 6.05
CA ILE A 100 2.60 -8.63 6.24
C ILE A 100 2.86 -8.88 7.73
N ASP A 101 1.90 -9.52 8.39
CA ASP A 101 2.02 -9.99 9.77
C ASP A 101 1.32 -11.35 9.90
N GLY A 102 2.07 -12.41 9.62
CA GLY A 102 1.56 -13.79 9.52
C GLY A 102 0.66 -14.06 8.29
N CYS A 103 -0.01 -13.04 7.77
CA CYS A 103 -0.81 -12.99 6.54
C CYS A 103 -0.57 -11.65 5.83
N ALA A 104 -0.90 -11.54 4.55
CA ALA A 104 -0.77 -10.29 3.80
C ALA A 104 -2.10 -9.53 3.76
N TYR A 105 -2.13 -8.36 4.40
CA TYR A 105 -3.29 -7.47 4.45
C TYR A 105 -3.18 -6.43 3.34
N ASN A 106 -3.93 -6.63 2.25
CA ASN A 106 -3.85 -5.81 1.05
C ASN A 106 -5.01 -4.83 0.94
N MET A 107 -4.72 -3.57 0.63
CA MET A 107 -5.72 -2.55 0.36
C MET A 107 -5.51 -1.98 -1.03
N ARG A 108 -6.53 -2.08 -1.89
CA ARG A 108 -6.56 -1.36 -3.16
C ARG A 108 -7.06 0.05 -2.93
N ILE A 109 -6.23 1.02 -3.28
CA ILE A 109 -6.44 2.42 -2.93
C ILE A 109 -7.46 3.06 -3.87
N ALA A 110 -8.44 3.69 -3.25
CA ALA A 110 -9.47 4.49 -3.87
C ALA A 110 -9.39 5.94 -3.35
N HIS A 111 -9.87 6.88 -4.15
CA HIS A 111 -9.96 8.31 -3.80
C HIS A 111 -11.41 8.81 -3.92
N GLY A 112 -11.83 9.61 -2.94
CA GLY A 112 -13.12 10.30 -2.93
C GLY A 112 -14.09 9.81 -1.86
N PRO A 113 -15.34 10.29 -1.87
CA PRO A 113 -16.28 10.15 -0.76
C PRO A 113 -16.72 8.70 -0.45
N ASN A 114 -16.54 7.78 -1.40
CA ASN A 114 -16.89 6.38 -1.27
C ASN A 114 -15.65 5.47 -1.36
N ALA A 115 -14.45 5.99 -1.09
CA ALA A 115 -13.21 5.23 -1.20
C ALA A 115 -13.24 3.93 -0.36
N ASP A 116 -13.78 3.99 0.86
CA ASP A 116 -13.88 2.83 1.76
C ASP A 116 -14.88 1.76 1.29
N GLN A 117 -15.73 2.07 0.31
CA GLN A 117 -16.67 1.12 -0.28
C GLN A 117 -16.11 0.44 -1.53
N ALA A 118 -14.95 0.89 -2.02
CA ALA A 118 -14.30 0.30 -3.17
C ALA A 118 -13.66 -1.02 -2.76
N SER A 119 -13.99 -2.07 -3.51
CA SER A 119 -13.54 -3.43 -3.23
C SER A 119 -12.06 -3.60 -3.57
N SER A 120 -11.39 -4.46 -2.80
CA SER A 120 -9.99 -4.85 -2.96
C SER A 120 -9.82 -6.28 -3.45
N HIS A 121 -10.89 -6.88 -3.98
CA HIS A 121 -10.83 -8.25 -4.48
C HIS A 121 -9.90 -8.34 -5.71
N PRO A 122 -8.97 -9.30 -5.77
CA PRO A 122 -7.99 -9.40 -6.87
C PRO A 122 -8.64 -9.58 -8.24
N ASP A 123 -9.75 -10.32 -8.30
CA ASP A 123 -10.46 -10.61 -9.56
C ASP A 123 -11.34 -9.45 -10.08
N GLU A 124 -11.46 -8.36 -9.32
CA GLU A 124 -12.27 -7.23 -9.76
C GLU A 124 -11.44 -6.23 -10.57
N ASP A 125 -11.92 -5.91 -11.77
CA ASP A 125 -11.30 -4.91 -12.64
C ASP A 125 -11.47 -3.50 -12.06
N VAL A 126 -10.48 -2.64 -12.31
CA VAL A 126 -10.58 -1.22 -11.98
C VAL A 126 -11.36 -0.48 -13.07
N GLU A 127 -12.48 0.13 -12.68
CA GLU A 127 -13.26 0.98 -13.58
C GLU A 127 -12.46 2.21 -14.03
N ALA A 128 -12.44 2.46 -15.34
CA ALA A 128 -11.80 3.63 -15.92
C ALA A 128 -12.41 4.93 -15.35
N TYR A 129 -11.55 5.84 -14.91
CA TYR A 129 -11.94 7.08 -14.20
C TYR A 129 -12.78 6.86 -12.93
N GLY A 130 -12.84 5.62 -12.43
CA GLY A 130 -13.47 5.28 -11.16
C GLY A 130 -12.62 5.70 -9.97
N PRO A 131 -13.10 5.45 -8.74
CA PRO A 131 -12.41 5.88 -7.53
C PRO A 131 -11.03 5.23 -7.35
N GLN A 132 -10.81 4.04 -7.92
CA GLN A 132 -9.52 3.33 -7.90
C GLN A 132 -8.62 3.62 -9.10
N SER A 133 -9.05 4.50 -10.02
CA SER A 133 -8.24 5.01 -11.12
C SER A 133 -7.56 6.30 -10.67
N LEU A 134 -6.37 6.16 -10.08
CA LEU A 134 -5.63 7.25 -9.46
C LEU A 134 -4.74 7.97 -10.48
N THR A 135 -4.80 9.30 -10.48
CA THR A 135 -3.83 10.09 -11.26
C THR A 135 -2.40 9.88 -10.76
N LEU A 136 -1.42 10.25 -11.58
CA LEU A 136 -0.01 10.24 -11.19
C LEU A 136 0.24 11.01 -9.87
N ALA A 137 -0.40 12.17 -9.71
CA ALA A 137 -0.24 13.01 -8.52
C ALA A 137 -0.83 12.33 -7.28
N GLN A 138 -2.00 11.71 -7.41
CA GLN A 138 -2.64 10.98 -6.31
C GLN A 138 -1.83 9.75 -5.91
N THR A 139 -1.35 8.98 -6.89
CA THR A 139 -0.48 7.82 -6.66
C THR A 139 0.80 8.22 -5.92
N TYR A 140 1.45 9.31 -6.35
CA TYR A 140 2.61 9.86 -5.68
C TYR A 140 2.30 10.31 -4.24
N GLU A 141 1.18 11.00 -4.01
CA GLU A 141 0.80 11.50 -2.69
C GLU A 141 0.63 10.34 -1.69
N VAL A 142 -0.06 9.28 -2.10
CA VAL A 142 -0.27 8.09 -1.27
C VAL A 142 1.05 7.38 -0.98
N LEU A 143 1.86 7.10 -2.00
CA LEU A 143 3.14 6.43 -1.83
C LEU A 143 4.09 7.26 -0.96
N ALA A 144 4.16 8.58 -1.16
CA ALA A 144 4.99 9.46 -0.35
C ALA A 144 4.57 9.47 1.13
N GLY A 145 3.27 9.44 1.41
CA GLY A 145 2.72 9.33 2.77
C GLY A 145 3.09 7.98 3.42
N TRP A 146 2.83 6.89 2.70
CA TRP A 146 3.08 5.52 3.15
C TRP A 146 4.57 5.25 3.41
N VAL A 147 5.45 5.58 2.45
CA VAL A 147 6.92 5.46 2.59
C VAL A 147 7.44 6.30 3.76
N SER A 148 6.82 7.44 4.05
CA SER A 148 7.21 8.30 5.17
C SER A 148 6.64 7.87 6.53
N GLY A 149 5.92 6.75 6.61
CA GLY A 149 5.24 6.30 7.84
C GLY A 149 4.11 7.23 8.29
N LYS A 150 3.57 8.09 7.40
CA LYS A 150 2.48 9.02 7.72
C LYS A 150 1.10 8.42 7.52
N GLY A 151 1.05 7.19 7.03
CA GLY A 151 -0.21 6.55 6.66
C GLY A 151 -0.82 7.12 5.39
N LEU A 152 -2.10 6.82 5.18
CA LEU A 152 -2.87 7.31 4.05
C LEU A 152 -3.24 8.80 4.21
N PRO A 153 -3.06 9.63 3.16
CA PRO A 153 -3.55 11.01 3.18
C PRO A 153 -5.08 11.09 3.29
N PRO A 154 -5.65 12.23 3.75
CA PRO A 154 -7.10 12.41 3.78
C PRO A 154 -7.74 12.30 2.38
N GLY A 155 -8.89 11.63 2.30
CA GLY A 155 -9.64 11.45 1.04
C GLY A 155 -9.31 10.17 0.28
N TYR A 156 -8.37 9.36 0.79
CA TYR A 156 -8.06 8.03 0.31
C TYR A 156 -8.58 6.96 1.27
N GLY A 157 -8.87 5.78 0.72
CA GLY A 157 -9.38 4.63 1.47
C GLY A 157 -9.47 3.38 0.59
N GLY A 158 -10.11 2.34 1.09
CA GLY A 158 -10.30 1.06 0.40
C GLY A 158 -10.66 -0.04 1.38
N SER A 159 -11.21 -1.16 0.89
CA SER A 159 -11.37 -2.36 1.73
C SER A 159 -10.06 -3.14 1.84
N ILE A 160 -9.91 -3.96 2.89
CA ILE A 160 -8.78 -4.88 3.03
C ILE A 160 -9.16 -6.27 2.53
N HIS A 161 -8.31 -6.84 1.68
CA HIS A 161 -8.33 -8.26 1.32
C HIS A 161 -7.18 -8.95 2.05
N ILE A 162 -7.47 -10.05 2.74
CA ILE A 162 -6.47 -10.82 3.50
C ILE A 162 -6.12 -12.07 2.70
N TYR A 163 -4.84 -12.21 2.35
CA TYR A 163 -4.31 -13.45 1.78
C TYR A 163 -3.74 -14.32 2.90
N GLY A 164 -4.18 -15.58 2.97
CA GLY A 164 -3.77 -16.59 3.93
C GLY A 164 -4.01 -18.01 3.45
#